data_AF-A0A922VHC3-F1
#
_entry.id   AF-A0A922VHC3-F1
#
_cell.length_a   1.000
_cell.length_b   1.000
_cell.length_c   1.000
_cell.angle_alpha   90.00
_cell.angle_beta   90.00
_cell.angle_gamma   90.00
#
_symmetry.space_group_name_H-M   'P 1'
#
loop_
_entity.id
_entity.type
_entity.pdbx_description
1 polymer ?
#
loop_
_entity_poly.entity_id
_entity_poly.type
_entity_poly.pdbx_seq_one_letter_code
_entity_poly.pdbx_strand_id
1 'polypeptide(L)'
;LATHRGYDSDHPRVVGDVGKAGVAIDTVADMQILFDQIPLDSMSVSMTMNGAVIPVLAFFIVAAERQGVSQDKLEGTIQNDILKEFMVRNTYIYPPEPSMRIISDIIAYTSANMPKFNSISISGYHMHEAGATAVQELAFTIADGKEYAARAMAAGLDIDAFAGRLSFFFGIGMNFFMEIAKLRAARTLWYKVMDGLGAQDERSKMLRTHCQTSGVSLQEQDPYNNVIRTTVEAMAAVLGGTQSLHTNALDEAIALPTDFSARIARNTQLVLQEESGICNVVDPLGGSHYIEALTATLVEQAEAMMAEVDAAGGMTAYVATGAPKAAIERAAAEKQTKVDKGETVIVGVNKYRKDAEDALETLEVDNQMVRAGQIARLAKVREGREEAACRAALAALTEGCKSGANLLALAVEAARHDATLGEISSAMEEVFGRHDATPAPVTGVYKSAYEFDRRWALVTDGVEAVGRRLGRKPRIMIAKMGQDGHDRGANVIASAFGDMGFDVVSGPLFQTPEESAAMALERQVDVVGASSLAAGHKTLIPELIRLLREAGRGDIKVTAGGVIPPQDYDYLREAGVQGIYGPGSNVVECAADILVLLGHNMPPLGEGLDEAAA
;
A
#
# COMPACT_ATOMS: atom_id res chain seq x y z
N LEU A 1 -7.12 1.58 8.25
CA LEU A 1 -5.82 2.28 8.38
C LEU A 1 -5.46 2.63 9.84
N ALA A 2 -6.42 3.04 10.69
CA ALA A 2 -6.19 3.24 12.13
C ALA A 2 -5.49 2.04 12.79
N THR A 3 -6.08 0.84 12.67
CA THR A 3 -5.53 -0.43 13.14
C THR A 3 -4.08 -0.64 12.68
N HIS A 4 -3.81 -0.43 11.38
CA HIS A 4 -2.48 -0.66 10.80
C HIS A 4 -1.38 0.15 11.48
N ARG A 5 -1.72 1.37 11.92
CA ARG A 5 -0.79 2.34 12.47
C ARG A 5 -0.87 2.44 14.00
N GLY A 6 -1.49 1.47 14.67
CA GLY A 6 -1.46 1.39 16.13
C GLY A 6 -2.37 2.42 16.81
N TYR A 7 -3.45 2.84 16.16
CA TYR A 7 -4.42 3.77 16.75
C TYR A 7 -5.76 3.10 17.02
N ASP A 8 -6.27 3.31 18.23
CA ASP A 8 -7.66 3.00 18.60
C ASP A 8 -8.64 3.91 17.83
N SER A 9 -9.86 3.42 17.60
CA SER A 9 -10.93 4.13 16.88
C SER A 9 -11.37 5.46 17.52
N ASP A 10 -11.11 5.67 18.81
CA ASP A 10 -11.40 6.92 19.51
C ASP A 10 -10.30 7.99 19.33
N HIS A 11 -9.15 7.64 18.75
CA HIS A 11 -8.02 8.55 18.59
C HIS A 11 -8.35 9.71 17.61
N PRO A 12 -8.00 10.97 17.93
CA PRO A 12 -8.40 12.14 17.14
C PRO A 12 -7.75 12.19 15.75
N ARG A 13 -6.59 11.55 15.54
CA ARG A 13 -5.88 11.55 14.23
C ARG A 13 -6.46 10.57 13.20
N VAL A 14 -7.48 9.78 13.55
CA VAL A 14 -8.02 8.73 12.68
C VAL A 14 -9.51 8.82 12.43
N VAL A 15 -10.14 9.97 12.74
CA VAL A 15 -11.60 10.18 12.64
C VAL A 15 -12.15 9.76 11.28
N GLY A 16 -11.49 10.17 10.18
CA GLY A 16 -11.90 9.84 8.81
C GLY A 16 -11.52 8.44 8.32
N ASP A 17 -10.74 7.67 9.10
CA ASP A 17 -10.09 6.43 8.64
C ASP A 17 -10.69 5.15 9.23
N VAL A 18 -11.49 5.26 10.30
CA VAL A 18 -12.09 4.11 11.00
C VAL A 18 -13.05 3.36 10.07
N GLY A 19 -12.81 2.07 9.84
CA GLY A 19 -13.68 1.21 9.03
C GLY A 19 -13.65 1.43 7.51
N LYS A 20 -12.92 2.43 7.00
CA LYS A 20 -12.95 2.79 5.56
C LYS A 20 -12.20 1.81 4.66
N ALA A 21 -10.97 1.47 5.03
CA ALA A 21 -10.10 0.61 4.22
C ALA A 21 -10.08 -0.86 4.69
N GLY A 22 -11.00 -1.24 5.57
CA GLY A 22 -11.04 -2.55 6.20
C GLY A 22 -11.59 -2.50 7.63
N VAL A 23 -11.67 -3.67 8.25
CA VAL A 23 -12.20 -3.83 9.61
C VAL A 23 -11.42 -2.99 10.64
N ALA A 24 -12.14 -2.36 11.57
CA ALA A 24 -11.56 -1.69 12.73
C ALA A 24 -11.41 -2.70 13.87
N ILE A 25 -10.21 -2.84 14.42
CA ILE A 25 -9.88 -3.75 15.52
C ILE A 25 -9.17 -2.93 16.58
N ASP A 26 -9.79 -2.80 17.75
CA ASP A 26 -9.24 -2.03 18.87
C ASP A 26 -8.84 -2.95 20.03
N THR A 27 -9.49 -4.12 20.16
CA THR A 27 -9.28 -5.06 21.27
C THR A 27 -9.45 -6.52 20.85
N VAL A 28 -9.18 -7.45 21.77
CA VAL A 28 -9.53 -8.88 21.60
C VAL A 28 -11.02 -9.09 21.33
N ALA A 29 -11.89 -8.24 21.90
CA ALA A 29 -13.34 -8.38 21.71
C ALA A 29 -13.76 -8.21 20.25
N ASP A 30 -13.11 -7.32 19.50
CA ASP A 30 -13.37 -7.16 18.06
C ASP A 30 -12.93 -8.41 17.28
N MET A 31 -11.79 -9.00 17.67
CA MET A 31 -11.28 -10.23 17.07
C MET A 31 -12.20 -11.44 17.34
N GLN A 32 -12.80 -11.50 18.54
CA GLN A 32 -13.79 -12.51 18.88
C GLN A 32 -15.08 -12.37 18.07
N ILE A 33 -15.52 -11.13 17.79
CA ILE A 33 -16.66 -10.88 16.90
C ILE A 33 -16.31 -11.28 15.47
N LEU A 34 -15.11 -10.92 14.99
CA LEU A 34 -14.65 -11.22 13.63
C LEU A 34 -14.63 -12.73 13.34
N PHE A 35 -14.24 -13.53 14.33
CA PHE A 35 -14.16 -15.00 14.21
C PHE A 35 -15.29 -15.73 14.93
N ASP A 36 -16.38 -15.04 15.28
CA ASP A 36 -17.56 -15.72 15.81
C ASP A 36 -18.06 -16.77 14.80
N GLN A 37 -18.29 -17.99 15.28
CA GLN A 37 -18.69 -19.15 14.46
C GLN A 37 -17.68 -19.58 13.37
N ILE A 38 -16.44 -19.08 13.39
CA ILE A 38 -15.36 -19.51 12.50
C ILE A 38 -14.38 -20.40 13.31
N PRO A 39 -14.31 -21.71 13.04
CA PRO A 39 -13.45 -22.63 13.79
C PRO A 39 -11.96 -22.45 13.45
N LEU A 40 -11.23 -21.72 14.29
CA LEU A 40 -9.82 -21.36 14.08
C LEU A 40 -8.84 -22.56 14.11
N ASP A 41 -9.28 -23.74 14.51
CA ASP A 41 -8.49 -24.99 14.44
C ASP A 41 -8.58 -25.70 13.07
N SER A 42 -9.45 -25.22 12.17
CA SER A 42 -9.65 -25.78 10.83
C SER A 42 -9.55 -24.76 9.70
N MET A 43 -9.52 -23.46 10.02
CA MET A 43 -9.39 -22.38 9.05
C MET A 43 -7.95 -21.85 9.00
N SER A 44 -7.43 -21.69 7.79
CA SER A 44 -6.17 -20.99 7.55
C SER A 44 -6.45 -19.49 7.40
N VAL A 45 -5.96 -18.68 8.33
CA VAL A 45 -6.27 -17.23 8.38
C VAL A 45 -5.06 -16.40 7.95
N SER A 46 -5.21 -15.67 6.85
CA SER A 46 -4.19 -14.69 6.41
C SER A 46 -4.55 -13.29 6.89
N MET A 47 -3.60 -12.62 7.56
CA MET A 47 -3.74 -11.28 8.10
C MET A 47 -2.71 -10.34 7.47
N THR A 48 -3.21 -9.38 6.67
CA THR A 48 -2.38 -8.32 6.09
C THR A 48 -2.13 -7.24 7.12
N MET A 49 -1.13 -7.44 8.00
CA MET A 49 -0.74 -6.49 9.05
C MET A 49 0.78 -6.42 9.21
N ASN A 50 1.32 -5.22 9.42
CA ASN A 50 2.77 -4.96 9.53
C ASN A 50 3.11 -3.99 10.66
N GLY A 51 2.64 -2.73 10.61
CA GLY A 51 2.96 -1.73 11.65
C GLY A 51 2.52 -2.17 13.06
N ALA A 52 1.21 -2.37 13.24
CA ALA A 52 0.62 -2.87 14.49
C ALA A 52 0.59 -4.41 14.56
N VAL A 53 1.61 -5.09 14.02
CA VAL A 53 1.64 -6.55 13.96
C VAL A 53 1.58 -7.22 15.34
N ILE A 54 2.24 -6.63 16.34
CA ILE A 54 2.29 -7.16 17.71
C ILE A 54 0.89 -7.25 18.36
N PRO A 55 0.12 -6.15 18.51
CA PRO A 55 -1.21 -6.24 19.10
C PRO A 55 -2.17 -7.09 18.26
N VAL A 56 -2.15 -6.99 16.94
CA VAL A 56 -3.08 -7.75 16.08
C VAL A 56 -2.85 -9.26 16.16
N LEU A 57 -1.58 -9.69 16.12
CA LEU A 57 -1.24 -11.11 16.28
C LEU A 57 -1.53 -11.61 17.70
N ALA A 58 -1.27 -10.78 18.72
CA ALA A 58 -1.65 -11.09 20.10
C ALA A 58 -3.17 -11.28 20.24
N PHE A 59 -3.98 -10.41 19.61
CA PHE A 59 -5.44 -10.52 19.64
C PHE A 59 -5.94 -11.78 18.93
N PHE A 60 -5.33 -12.15 17.80
CA PHE A 60 -5.65 -13.40 17.11
C PHE A 60 -5.38 -14.62 18.00
N ILE A 61 -4.21 -14.66 18.64
CA ILE A 61 -3.83 -15.72 19.58
C ILE A 61 -4.83 -15.81 20.74
N VAL A 62 -5.11 -14.70 21.42
CA VAL A 62 -6.01 -14.69 22.59
C VAL A 62 -7.47 -15.00 22.18
N ALA A 63 -7.92 -14.54 21.01
CA ALA A 63 -9.24 -14.91 20.50
C ALA A 63 -9.37 -16.42 20.27
N ALA A 64 -8.34 -17.07 19.71
CA ALA A 64 -8.29 -18.52 19.59
C ALA A 64 -8.25 -19.24 20.95
N GLU A 65 -7.43 -18.77 21.88
CA GLU A 65 -7.38 -19.31 23.25
C GLU A 65 -8.77 -19.24 23.93
N ARG A 66 -9.48 -18.12 23.75
CA ARG A 66 -10.85 -17.92 24.25
C ARG A 66 -11.89 -18.81 23.54
N GLN A 67 -11.63 -19.26 22.31
CA GLN A 67 -12.41 -20.30 21.63
C GLN A 67 -12.05 -21.73 22.07
N GLY A 68 -11.04 -21.91 22.93
CA GLY A 68 -10.54 -23.23 23.34
C GLY A 68 -9.58 -23.88 22.33
N VAL A 69 -9.02 -23.09 21.41
CA VAL A 69 -8.05 -23.54 20.40
C VAL A 69 -6.64 -23.24 20.90
N SER A 70 -5.79 -24.28 20.93
CA SER A 70 -4.38 -24.15 21.29
C SER A 70 -3.56 -23.58 20.13
N GLN A 71 -2.49 -22.84 20.46
CA GLN A 71 -1.68 -22.12 19.46
C GLN A 71 -1.04 -23.03 18.40
N ASP A 72 -0.73 -24.29 18.74
CA ASP A 72 -0.15 -25.27 17.83
C ASP A 72 -1.08 -25.70 16.68
N LYS A 73 -2.38 -25.43 16.84
CA LYS A 73 -3.40 -25.70 15.82
C LYS A 73 -3.60 -24.54 14.85
N LEU A 74 -3.14 -23.34 15.18
CA LEU A 74 -3.36 -22.15 14.37
C LEU A 74 -2.59 -22.24 13.06
N GLU A 75 -3.34 -22.21 11.95
CA GLU A 75 -2.82 -22.17 10.60
C GLU A 75 -3.13 -20.82 9.98
N GLY A 76 -2.19 -20.28 9.22
CA GLY A 76 -2.37 -18.96 8.63
C GLY A 76 -1.07 -18.28 8.30
N THR A 77 -1.18 -16.98 8.02
CA THR A 77 -0.06 -16.12 7.68
C THR A 77 -0.29 -14.73 8.27
N ILE A 78 0.75 -14.12 8.82
CA ILE A 78 0.80 -12.68 9.10
C ILE A 78 1.76 -12.03 8.11
N GLN A 79 1.41 -10.87 7.55
CA GLN A 79 2.28 -10.26 6.54
C GLN A 79 3.64 -9.86 7.11
N ASN A 80 3.67 -9.10 8.22
CA ASN A 80 4.86 -8.86 9.06
C ASN A 80 6.14 -8.46 8.30
N ASP A 81 5.98 -7.74 7.19
CA ASP A 81 7.09 -7.32 6.32
C ASP A 81 7.23 -5.80 6.42
N ILE A 82 8.17 -5.32 7.23
CA ILE A 82 8.31 -3.88 7.50
C ILE A 82 9.20 -3.14 6.48
N LEU A 83 10.17 -3.81 5.85
CA LEU A 83 11.09 -3.15 4.91
C LEU A 83 10.34 -2.52 3.73
N LYS A 84 9.37 -3.25 3.15
CA LYS A 84 8.46 -2.68 2.14
C LYS A 84 7.54 -1.57 2.65
N GLU A 85 7.27 -1.47 3.95
CA GLU A 85 6.51 -0.35 4.51
C GLU A 85 7.29 0.96 4.35
N PHE A 86 8.60 0.93 4.63
CA PHE A 86 9.47 2.11 4.47
C PHE A 86 9.70 2.47 3.01
N MET A 87 9.67 1.48 2.10
CA MET A 87 9.83 1.73 0.67
C MET A 87 8.57 2.32 0.03
N VAL A 88 7.40 1.69 0.22
CA VAL A 88 6.23 1.92 -0.66
C VAL A 88 4.86 1.90 0.01
N ARG A 89 4.67 1.19 1.13
CA ARG A 89 3.32 0.96 1.69
C ARG A 89 2.93 1.90 2.83
N ASN A 90 3.90 2.50 3.51
CA ASN A 90 3.69 3.60 4.45
C ASN A 90 2.75 3.27 5.63
N THR A 91 2.70 2.04 6.13
CA THR A 91 1.96 1.69 7.36
C THR A 91 2.87 1.31 8.53
N TYR A 92 4.13 1.76 8.49
CA TYR A 92 5.04 1.66 9.63
C TYR A 92 4.56 2.51 10.82
N ILE A 93 5.05 2.13 12.00
CA ILE A 93 4.90 2.87 13.25
C ILE A 93 6.28 3.27 13.76
N TYR A 94 7.13 2.28 14.06
CA TYR A 94 8.44 2.50 14.67
C TYR A 94 9.55 2.66 13.62
N PRO A 95 10.74 3.19 13.99
CA PRO A 95 11.91 3.24 13.11
C PRO A 95 12.37 1.84 12.64
N PRO A 96 13.25 1.76 11.62
CA PRO A 96 13.68 0.49 11.03
C PRO A 96 14.26 -0.53 12.03
N GLU A 97 15.26 -0.16 12.83
CA GLU A 97 15.92 -1.11 13.75
C GLU A 97 14.97 -1.73 14.81
N PRO A 98 14.17 -0.95 15.56
CA PRO A 98 13.15 -1.53 16.43
C PRO A 98 12.14 -2.41 15.70
N SER A 99 11.77 -2.05 14.47
CA SER A 99 10.83 -2.84 13.67
C SER A 99 11.43 -4.18 13.21
N MET A 100 12.71 -4.22 12.86
CA MET A 100 13.41 -5.47 12.53
C MET A 100 13.50 -6.39 13.75
N ARG A 101 13.70 -5.83 14.95
CA ARG A 101 13.63 -6.62 16.20
C ARG A 101 12.26 -7.26 16.39
N ILE A 102 11.17 -6.49 16.19
CA ILE A 102 9.80 -7.00 16.31
C ILE A 102 9.59 -8.24 15.42
N ILE A 103 10.10 -8.21 14.19
CA ILE A 103 10.03 -9.34 13.26
C ILE A 103 10.78 -10.55 13.82
N SER A 104 12.02 -10.38 14.30
CA SER A 104 12.78 -11.47 14.92
C SER A 104 12.07 -12.09 16.13
N ASP A 105 11.45 -11.28 16.98
CA ASP A 105 10.68 -11.76 18.14
C ASP A 105 9.45 -12.56 17.71
N ILE A 106 8.76 -12.15 16.64
CA ILE A 106 7.62 -12.89 16.09
C ILE A 106 8.07 -14.22 15.50
N ILE A 107 9.17 -14.25 14.73
CA ILE A 107 9.72 -15.49 14.17
C ILE A 107 10.09 -16.44 15.31
N ALA A 108 10.79 -15.95 16.34
CA ALA A 108 11.16 -16.78 17.49
C ALA A 108 9.93 -17.35 18.23
N TYR A 109 8.92 -16.53 18.49
CA TYR A 109 7.70 -16.94 19.20
C TYR A 109 6.90 -17.96 18.39
N THR A 110 6.71 -17.70 17.09
CA THR A 110 5.91 -18.57 16.22
C THR A 110 6.60 -19.90 15.93
N SER A 111 7.92 -19.92 15.72
CA SER A 111 8.68 -21.17 15.61
C SER A 111 8.55 -22.06 16.85
N ALA A 112 8.44 -21.47 18.05
CA ALA A 112 8.30 -22.23 19.29
C ALA A 112 6.85 -22.69 19.59
N ASN A 113 5.85 -21.86 19.29
CA ASN A 113 4.48 -22.06 19.78
C ASN A 113 3.43 -22.30 18.69
N MET A 114 3.70 -21.89 17.44
CA MET A 114 2.75 -21.88 16.32
C MET A 114 3.37 -22.54 15.07
N PRO A 115 3.76 -23.83 15.12
CA PRO A 115 4.55 -24.49 14.08
C PRO A 115 3.84 -24.65 12.73
N LYS A 116 2.55 -24.29 12.60
CA LYS A 116 1.78 -24.28 11.35
C LYS A 116 1.60 -22.89 10.74
N PHE A 117 1.97 -21.84 11.48
CA PHE A 117 1.73 -20.46 11.09
C PHE A 117 2.91 -19.89 10.32
N ASN A 118 2.64 -19.18 9.22
CA ASN A 118 3.67 -18.48 8.46
C ASN A 118 3.91 -17.11 9.09
N SER A 119 5.10 -16.92 9.65
CA SER A 119 5.47 -15.78 10.50
C SER A 119 5.73 -14.48 9.74
N ILE A 120 5.86 -14.57 8.42
CA ILE A 120 6.06 -13.45 7.51
C ILE A 120 5.61 -13.82 6.09
N SER A 121 5.13 -12.82 5.36
CA SER A 121 4.87 -12.86 3.92
C SER A 121 5.69 -11.78 3.23
N ILE A 122 6.85 -12.16 2.69
CA ILE A 122 7.85 -11.29 2.08
C ILE A 122 7.30 -10.80 0.73
N SER A 123 7.05 -9.50 0.62
CA SER A 123 6.03 -8.94 -0.27
C SER A 123 6.56 -8.00 -1.34
N GLY A 124 6.55 -8.46 -2.59
CA GLY A 124 6.77 -7.66 -3.80
C GLY A 124 5.53 -6.94 -4.33
N TYR A 125 4.33 -7.43 -4.02
CA TYR A 125 3.06 -6.85 -4.52
C TYR A 125 2.99 -5.32 -4.38
N HIS A 126 3.31 -4.79 -3.20
CA HIS A 126 3.20 -3.35 -2.94
C HIS A 126 4.24 -2.54 -3.72
N MET A 127 5.41 -3.14 -4.01
CA MET A 127 6.42 -2.51 -4.87
C MET A 127 5.92 -2.44 -6.31
N HIS A 128 5.29 -3.53 -6.79
CA HIS A 128 4.61 -3.55 -8.10
C HIS A 128 3.57 -2.44 -8.22
N GLU A 129 2.67 -2.34 -7.23
CA GLU A 129 1.61 -1.32 -7.21
C GLU A 129 2.16 0.11 -7.17
N ALA A 130 3.28 0.32 -6.46
CA ALA A 130 3.98 1.60 -6.42
C ALA A 130 4.72 1.95 -7.73
N GLY A 131 4.90 0.97 -8.63
CA GLY A 131 5.43 1.18 -9.99
C GLY A 131 6.75 0.47 -10.27
N ALA A 132 7.20 -0.43 -9.40
CA ALA A 132 8.39 -1.24 -9.64
C ALA A 132 8.25 -2.05 -10.92
N THR A 133 9.34 -2.16 -11.67
CA THR A 133 9.46 -3.14 -12.75
C THR A 133 9.48 -4.57 -12.18
N ALA A 134 9.21 -5.58 -13.01
CA ALA A 134 9.27 -6.98 -12.58
C ALA A 134 10.65 -7.38 -12.01
N VAL A 135 11.74 -6.80 -12.53
CA VAL A 135 13.10 -7.03 -12.03
C VAL A 135 13.30 -6.40 -10.66
N GLN A 136 12.85 -5.15 -10.46
CA GLN A 136 12.92 -4.47 -9.17
C GLN A 136 12.10 -5.19 -8.11
N GLU A 137 10.84 -5.53 -8.43
CA GLU A 137 9.98 -6.32 -7.55
C GLU A 137 10.65 -7.63 -7.16
N LEU A 138 11.20 -8.36 -8.13
CA LEU A 138 11.88 -9.63 -7.90
C LEU A 138 13.11 -9.47 -7.00
N ALA A 139 14.04 -8.59 -7.36
CA ALA A 139 15.30 -8.41 -6.67
C ALA A 139 15.12 -7.91 -5.23
N PHE A 140 14.30 -6.87 -5.05
CA PHE A 140 14.08 -6.27 -3.73
C PHE A 140 13.33 -7.22 -2.79
N THR A 141 12.35 -7.98 -3.29
CA THR A 141 11.62 -8.98 -2.48
C THR A 141 12.55 -10.11 -2.01
N ILE A 142 13.40 -10.64 -2.89
CA ILE A 142 14.35 -11.68 -2.51
C ILE A 142 15.42 -11.13 -1.55
N ALA A 143 15.86 -9.89 -1.74
CA ALA A 143 16.80 -9.23 -0.84
C ALA A 143 16.21 -8.94 0.55
N ASP A 144 14.95 -8.50 0.64
CA ASP A 144 14.21 -8.39 1.89
C ASP A 144 14.17 -9.75 2.61
N GLY A 145 13.82 -10.81 1.89
CA GLY A 145 13.80 -12.17 2.44
C GLY A 145 15.16 -12.63 3.00
N LYS A 146 16.24 -12.33 2.28
CA LYS A 146 17.62 -12.58 2.73
C LYS A 146 17.95 -11.83 4.02
N GLU A 147 17.57 -10.55 4.11
CA GLU A 147 17.75 -9.71 5.30
C GLU A 147 16.99 -10.27 6.51
N TYR A 148 15.73 -10.66 6.33
CA TYR A 148 14.92 -11.26 7.40
C TYR A 148 15.51 -12.57 7.92
N ALA A 149 15.94 -13.46 7.01
CA ALA A 149 16.59 -14.71 7.40
C ALA A 149 17.91 -14.44 8.15
N ALA A 150 18.74 -13.54 7.66
CA ALA A 150 20.00 -13.17 8.31
C ALA A 150 19.78 -12.55 9.71
N ARG A 151 18.76 -11.70 9.88
CA ARG A 151 18.42 -11.09 11.18
C ARG A 151 17.89 -12.12 12.19
N ALA A 152 17.07 -13.08 11.74
CA ALA A 152 16.62 -14.19 12.58
C ALA A 152 17.80 -15.07 13.03
N MET A 153 18.73 -15.39 12.13
CA MET A 153 19.95 -16.13 12.46
C MET A 153 20.85 -15.35 13.44
N ALA A 154 21.01 -14.04 13.25
CA ALA A 154 21.77 -13.17 14.15
C ALA A 154 21.14 -13.10 15.56
N ALA A 155 19.83 -13.32 15.68
CA ALA A 155 19.12 -13.46 16.95
C ALA A 155 19.27 -14.88 17.58
N GLY A 156 20.03 -15.78 16.96
CA GLY A 156 20.33 -17.12 17.47
C GLY A 156 19.39 -18.22 17.02
N LEU A 157 18.50 -17.96 16.05
CA LEU A 157 17.61 -18.98 15.50
C LEU A 157 18.33 -19.84 14.45
N ASP A 158 18.17 -21.16 14.55
CA ASP A 158 18.58 -22.08 13.49
C ASP A 158 17.72 -21.85 12.23
N ILE A 159 18.36 -21.74 11.06
CA ILE A 159 17.69 -21.41 9.79
C ILE A 159 16.57 -22.41 9.47
N ASP A 160 16.82 -23.69 9.70
CA ASP A 160 15.85 -24.76 9.41
C ASP A 160 14.70 -24.81 10.43
N ALA A 161 14.82 -24.11 11.57
CA ALA A 161 13.74 -24.01 12.56
C ALA A 161 12.65 -23.00 12.18
N PHE A 162 12.92 -22.08 11.23
CA PHE A 162 11.95 -21.05 10.83
C PHE A 162 11.76 -20.90 9.31
N ALA A 163 12.77 -21.21 8.49
CA ALA A 163 12.74 -20.98 7.05
C ALA A 163 11.56 -21.71 6.36
N GLY A 164 11.24 -22.91 6.83
CA GLY A 164 10.07 -23.68 6.40
C GLY A 164 8.71 -23.01 6.68
N ARG A 165 8.68 -21.81 7.27
CA ARG A 165 7.49 -20.96 7.50
C ARG A 165 7.58 -19.56 6.87
N LEU A 166 8.65 -19.27 6.14
CA LEU A 166 8.71 -18.08 5.31
C LEU A 166 7.80 -18.26 4.09
N SER A 167 7.04 -17.21 3.76
CA SER A 167 6.18 -17.17 2.59
C SER A 167 6.42 -15.88 1.82
N PHE A 168 6.00 -15.84 0.56
CA PHE A 168 6.19 -14.71 -0.35
C PHE A 168 4.86 -14.18 -0.87
N PHE A 169 4.88 -12.97 -1.40
CA PHE A 169 3.70 -12.34 -1.99
C PHE A 169 4.06 -11.44 -3.17
N PHE A 170 3.68 -11.84 -4.38
CA PHE A 170 3.94 -11.09 -5.62
C PHE A 170 2.68 -10.46 -6.21
N GLY A 171 2.86 -9.31 -6.86
CA GLY A 171 1.82 -8.71 -7.70
C GLY A 171 1.87 -9.27 -9.11
N ILE A 172 0.73 -9.32 -9.79
CA ILE A 172 0.64 -9.89 -11.13
C ILE A 172 -0.08 -8.90 -12.03
N GLY A 173 0.67 -8.22 -12.89
CA GLY A 173 0.14 -7.24 -13.82
C GLY A 173 -0.11 -7.80 -15.22
N MET A 174 -0.47 -6.91 -16.14
CA MET A 174 -0.90 -7.25 -17.50
C MET A 174 0.21 -7.80 -18.44
N ASN A 175 1.49 -7.75 -18.04
CA ASN A 175 2.57 -8.33 -18.86
C ASN A 175 2.66 -9.85 -18.65
N PHE A 176 1.69 -10.56 -19.23
CA PHE A 176 1.39 -11.97 -18.98
C PHE A 176 2.62 -12.90 -18.90
N PHE A 177 3.48 -12.91 -19.92
CA PHE A 177 4.64 -13.80 -19.97
C PHE A 177 5.75 -13.38 -18.99
N MET A 178 5.90 -12.07 -18.75
CA MET A 178 6.86 -11.56 -17.77
C MET A 178 6.51 -12.02 -16.36
N GLU A 179 5.23 -12.00 -15.98
CA GLU A 179 4.79 -12.43 -14.65
C GLU A 179 4.98 -13.93 -14.43
N ILE A 180 4.69 -14.75 -15.44
CA ILE A 180 4.97 -16.19 -15.41
C ILE A 180 6.48 -16.42 -15.20
N ALA A 181 7.31 -15.75 -15.99
CA ALA A 181 8.76 -15.88 -15.89
C ALA A 181 9.30 -15.38 -14.54
N LYS A 182 8.72 -14.32 -13.98
CA LYS A 182 9.08 -13.74 -12.67
C LYS A 182 8.85 -14.74 -11.54
N LEU A 183 7.70 -15.40 -11.48
CA LEU A 183 7.41 -16.40 -10.45
C LEU A 183 8.34 -17.61 -10.54
N ARG A 184 8.71 -18.03 -11.76
CA ARG A 184 9.72 -19.09 -11.99
C ARG A 184 11.11 -18.66 -11.50
N ALA A 185 11.53 -17.44 -11.88
CA ALA A 185 12.81 -16.87 -11.48
C ALA A 185 12.93 -16.69 -9.96
N ALA A 186 11.86 -16.26 -9.29
CA ALA A 186 11.81 -16.09 -7.84
C ALA A 186 12.18 -17.37 -7.08
N ARG A 187 11.62 -18.52 -7.50
CA ARG A 187 11.95 -19.82 -6.89
C ARG A 187 13.43 -20.16 -7.04
N THR A 188 14.01 -19.91 -8.22
CA THR A 188 15.44 -20.16 -8.48
C THR A 188 16.34 -19.26 -7.61
N LEU A 189 16.03 -17.98 -7.54
CA LEU A 189 16.80 -17.00 -6.75
C LEU A 189 16.74 -17.33 -5.25
N TRP A 190 15.54 -17.62 -4.74
CA TRP A 190 15.36 -17.96 -3.33
C TRP A 190 16.10 -19.23 -2.93
N TYR A 191 16.04 -20.27 -3.77
CA TYR A 191 16.81 -21.49 -3.54
C TYR A 191 18.30 -21.17 -3.38
N LYS A 192 18.88 -20.39 -4.30
CA LYS A 192 20.30 -19.97 -4.24
C LYS A 192 20.62 -19.19 -2.97
N VAL A 193 19.74 -18.28 -2.56
CA VAL A 193 19.92 -17.48 -1.33
C VAL A 193 19.96 -18.39 -0.09
N MET A 194 18.98 -19.28 0.07
CA MET A 194 18.88 -20.14 1.24
C MET A 194 20.00 -21.18 1.30
N ASP A 195 20.42 -21.71 0.16
CA ASP A 195 21.59 -22.59 0.05
C ASP A 195 22.87 -21.84 0.46
N GLY A 196 23.04 -20.60 -0.01
CA GLY A 196 24.16 -19.72 0.38
C GLY A 196 24.18 -19.32 1.85
N LEU A 197 23.02 -19.27 2.52
CA LEU A 197 22.89 -19.08 3.96
C LEU A 197 23.11 -20.37 4.78
N GLY A 198 23.25 -21.52 4.12
CA GLY A 198 23.57 -22.79 4.74
C GLY A 198 22.38 -23.65 5.16
N ALA A 199 21.17 -23.39 4.64
CA ALA A 199 20.00 -24.23 4.92
C ALA A 199 20.22 -25.69 4.51
N GLN A 200 19.90 -26.64 5.40
CA GLN A 200 20.09 -28.08 5.15
C GLN A 200 18.78 -28.77 4.74
N ASP A 201 17.63 -28.33 5.26
CA ASP A 201 16.32 -28.87 4.85
C ASP A 201 15.89 -28.29 3.50
N GLU A 202 15.51 -29.16 2.55
CA GLU A 202 14.97 -28.75 1.25
C GLU A 202 13.70 -27.90 1.40
N ARG A 203 12.92 -28.10 2.48
CA ARG A 203 11.75 -27.25 2.78
C ARG A 203 12.13 -25.80 3.05
N SER A 204 13.30 -25.55 3.63
CA SER A 204 13.82 -24.21 3.91
C SER A 204 14.21 -23.46 2.64
N LYS A 205 14.48 -24.19 1.55
CA LYS A 205 14.86 -23.63 0.25
C LYS A 205 13.67 -23.37 -0.68
N MET A 206 12.46 -23.78 -0.27
CA MET A 206 11.24 -23.58 -1.06
C MET A 206 10.72 -22.16 -0.95
N LEU A 207 10.46 -21.53 -2.10
CA LEU A 207 9.64 -20.31 -2.14
C LEU A 207 8.18 -20.71 -2.34
N ARG A 208 7.35 -20.43 -1.34
CA ARG A 208 5.89 -20.58 -1.42
C ARG A 208 5.28 -19.19 -1.45
N THR A 209 4.41 -18.94 -2.40
CA THR A 209 3.92 -17.59 -2.66
C THR A 209 2.41 -17.49 -2.73
N HIS A 210 1.90 -16.40 -2.18
CA HIS A 210 0.64 -15.80 -2.56
C HIS A 210 0.85 -14.94 -3.81
N CYS A 211 -0.18 -14.77 -4.62
CA CYS A 211 -0.24 -13.74 -5.65
C CYS A 211 -1.52 -12.94 -5.54
N GLN A 212 -1.45 -11.66 -5.90
CA GLN A 212 -2.62 -10.82 -6.09
C GLN A 212 -2.53 -10.17 -7.47
N THR A 213 -3.65 -10.14 -8.19
CA THR A 213 -3.76 -9.39 -9.44
C THR A 213 -3.51 -7.90 -9.20
N SER A 214 -2.94 -7.17 -10.15
CA SER A 214 -2.56 -5.77 -9.92
C SER A 214 -3.80 -4.88 -9.72
N GLY A 215 -3.83 -4.08 -8.66
CA GLY A 215 -4.91 -3.11 -8.44
C GLY A 215 -4.75 -1.92 -9.37
N VAL A 216 -3.51 -1.47 -9.58
CA VAL A 216 -3.18 -0.33 -10.45
C VAL A 216 -3.32 -0.62 -11.95
N SER A 217 -3.56 -1.87 -12.34
CA SER A 217 -3.95 -2.19 -13.72
C SER A 217 -5.45 -1.94 -13.96
N LEU A 218 -6.26 -1.89 -12.90
CA LEU A 218 -7.70 -1.70 -12.98
C LEU A 218 -8.05 -0.22 -13.10
N GLN A 219 -9.16 0.05 -13.80
CA GLN A 219 -9.54 1.40 -14.21
C GLN A 219 -10.93 1.76 -13.68
N GLU A 220 -11.13 3.03 -13.35
CA GLU A 220 -12.45 3.59 -13.02
C GLU A 220 -13.35 3.58 -14.27
N GLN A 221 -12.79 3.92 -15.43
CA GLN A 221 -13.50 4.02 -16.70
C GLN A 221 -13.72 2.64 -17.33
N ASP A 222 -14.92 2.42 -17.86
CA ASP A 222 -15.36 1.15 -18.44
C ASP A 222 -14.97 -0.09 -17.59
N PRO A 223 -15.43 -0.14 -16.32
CA PRO A 223 -14.88 -1.04 -15.30
C PRO A 223 -15.13 -2.52 -15.59
N TYR A 224 -16.04 -2.90 -16.48
CA TYR A 224 -16.21 -4.29 -16.89
C TYR A 224 -14.98 -4.86 -17.62
N ASN A 225 -14.15 -4.01 -18.24
CA ASN A 225 -12.86 -4.43 -18.77
C ASN A 225 -11.93 -4.98 -17.67
N ASN A 226 -12.13 -4.59 -16.41
CA ASN A 226 -11.35 -5.11 -15.28
C ASN A 226 -11.57 -6.62 -15.08
N VAL A 227 -12.76 -7.15 -15.40
CA VAL A 227 -13.00 -8.62 -15.38
C VAL A 227 -12.04 -9.35 -16.31
N ILE A 228 -11.81 -8.78 -17.51
CA ILE A 228 -10.90 -9.35 -18.51
C ILE A 228 -9.45 -9.22 -18.03
N ARG A 229 -9.06 -8.04 -17.52
CA ARG A 229 -7.70 -7.79 -16.97
C ARG A 229 -7.36 -8.79 -15.86
N THR A 230 -8.21 -8.87 -14.84
CA THR A 230 -8.03 -9.78 -13.70
C THR A 230 -8.02 -11.24 -14.14
N THR A 231 -8.78 -11.63 -15.17
CA THR A 231 -8.74 -13.01 -15.70
C THR A 231 -7.37 -13.32 -16.33
N VAL A 232 -6.81 -12.39 -17.11
CA VAL A 232 -5.47 -12.55 -17.72
C VAL A 232 -4.38 -12.62 -16.64
N GLU A 233 -4.45 -11.74 -15.64
CA GLU A 233 -3.51 -11.70 -14.52
C GLU A 233 -3.61 -12.97 -13.65
N ALA A 234 -4.82 -13.43 -13.34
CA ALA A 234 -5.06 -14.68 -12.61
C ALA A 234 -4.46 -15.87 -13.35
N MET A 235 -4.64 -15.95 -14.67
CA MET A 235 -4.06 -17.01 -15.49
C MET A 235 -2.53 -16.97 -15.48
N ALA A 236 -1.90 -15.78 -15.50
CA ALA A 236 -0.45 -15.66 -15.35
C ALA A 236 0.04 -16.17 -13.98
N ALA A 237 -0.67 -15.83 -12.90
CA ALA A 237 -0.36 -16.31 -11.56
C ALA A 237 -0.43 -17.84 -11.44
N VAL A 238 -1.48 -18.45 -12.00
CA VAL A 238 -1.66 -19.92 -12.01
C VAL A 238 -0.57 -20.60 -12.82
N LEU A 239 -0.31 -20.13 -14.05
CA LEU A 239 0.72 -20.70 -14.92
C LEU A 239 2.15 -20.48 -14.39
N GLY A 240 2.37 -19.43 -13.60
CA GLY A 240 3.62 -19.22 -12.86
C GLY A 240 3.78 -20.12 -11.63
N GLY A 241 2.74 -20.85 -11.22
CA GLY A 241 2.77 -21.81 -10.13
C GLY A 241 2.62 -21.20 -8.73
N THR A 242 1.68 -20.27 -8.56
CA THR A 242 1.33 -19.71 -7.23
C THR A 242 0.66 -20.75 -6.30
N GLN A 243 0.77 -20.56 -4.98
CA GLN A 243 0.16 -21.44 -3.96
C GLN A 243 -1.19 -20.92 -3.47
N SER A 244 -1.44 -19.62 -3.56
CA SER A 244 -2.75 -19.01 -3.30
C SER A 244 -2.91 -17.73 -4.12
N LEU A 245 -4.14 -17.35 -4.44
CA LEU A 245 -4.43 -16.25 -5.35
C LEU A 245 -5.56 -15.36 -4.83
N HIS A 246 -5.32 -14.05 -4.87
CA HIS A 246 -6.34 -13.02 -4.74
C HIS A 246 -6.62 -12.43 -6.12
N THR A 247 -7.88 -12.44 -6.52
CA THR A 247 -8.38 -11.76 -7.72
C THR A 247 -9.14 -10.52 -7.29
N ASN A 248 -8.73 -9.37 -7.80
CA ASN A 248 -9.40 -8.10 -7.49
C ASN A 248 -10.81 -8.09 -8.10
N ALA A 249 -11.67 -7.25 -7.53
CA ALA A 249 -12.99 -7.02 -8.07
C ALA A 249 -12.98 -5.94 -9.15
N LEU A 250 -14.02 -5.90 -9.98
CA LEU A 250 -14.09 -4.96 -11.11
C LEU A 250 -14.17 -3.48 -10.68
N ASP A 251 -14.59 -3.23 -9.43
CA ASP A 251 -14.79 -1.93 -8.80
C ASP A 251 -13.60 -1.44 -7.95
N GLU A 252 -12.46 -2.14 -7.99
CA GLU A 252 -11.24 -1.85 -7.20
C GLU A 252 -10.77 -0.39 -7.32
N ALA A 253 -10.82 0.18 -8.52
CA ALA A 253 -10.38 1.55 -8.78
C ALA A 253 -11.38 2.63 -8.32
N ILE A 254 -12.51 2.22 -7.70
CA ILE A 254 -13.64 3.08 -7.35
C ILE A 254 -13.97 2.95 -5.86
N ALA A 255 -14.16 1.73 -5.37
CA ALA A 255 -14.61 1.44 -4.01
C ALA A 255 -14.19 0.04 -3.55
N LEU A 256 -14.55 -0.31 -2.32
CA LEU A 256 -14.47 -1.69 -1.86
C LEU A 256 -15.46 -2.59 -2.61
N PRO A 257 -15.17 -3.89 -2.77
CA PRO A 257 -16.04 -4.81 -3.51
C PRO A 257 -17.45 -4.91 -2.94
N THR A 258 -18.44 -4.95 -3.83
CA THR A 258 -19.81 -5.40 -3.54
C THR A 258 -19.91 -6.93 -3.55
N ASP A 259 -21.00 -7.51 -3.06
CA ASP A 259 -21.25 -8.96 -3.19
C ASP A 259 -21.26 -9.42 -4.66
N PHE A 260 -21.75 -8.56 -5.56
CA PHE A 260 -21.79 -8.81 -6.99
C PHE A 260 -20.38 -8.90 -7.60
N SER A 261 -19.55 -7.89 -7.36
CA SER A 261 -18.20 -7.82 -7.93
C SER A 261 -17.26 -8.85 -7.28
N ALA A 262 -17.37 -9.07 -5.96
CA ALA A 262 -16.64 -10.10 -5.24
C ALA A 262 -17.00 -11.52 -5.72
N ARG A 263 -18.27 -11.77 -6.08
CA ARG A 263 -18.68 -13.03 -6.69
C ARG A 263 -17.99 -13.27 -8.04
N ILE A 264 -17.88 -12.24 -8.88
CA ILE A 264 -17.19 -12.35 -10.17
C ILE A 264 -15.71 -12.64 -9.93
N ALA A 265 -15.05 -11.88 -9.05
CA ALA A 265 -13.64 -12.06 -8.72
C ALA A 265 -13.33 -13.49 -8.26
N ARG A 266 -14.13 -14.05 -7.34
CA ARG A 266 -13.99 -15.44 -6.90
C ARG A 266 -14.25 -16.42 -8.05
N ASN A 267 -15.30 -16.19 -8.83
CA ASN A 267 -15.67 -17.09 -9.92
C ASN A 267 -14.62 -17.12 -11.04
N THR A 268 -13.84 -16.04 -11.26
CA THR A 268 -12.68 -16.08 -12.15
C THR A 268 -11.73 -17.21 -11.78
N GLN A 269 -11.42 -17.40 -10.50
CA GLN A 269 -10.57 -18.50 -10.05
C GLN A 269 -11.25 -19.86 -10.21
N LEU A 270 -12.55 -19.96 -9.88
CA LEU A 270 -13.31 -21.21 -10.03
C LEU A 270 -13.39 -21.67 -11.49
N VAL A 271 -13.62 -20.76 -12.43
CA VAL A 271 -13.64 -21.08 -13.87
C VAL A 271 -12.26 -21.53 -14.35
N LEU A 272 -11.19 -20.86 -13.92
CA LEU A 272 -9.82 -21.30 -14.21
C LEU A 272 -9.55 -22.71 -13.64
N GLN A 273 -10.02 -23.01 -12.43
CA GLN A 273 -9.79 -24.29 -11.78
C GLN A 273 -10.61 -25.43 -12.42
N GLU A 274 -11.91 -25.22 -12.63
CA GLU A 274 -12.89 -26.28 -12.92
C GLU A 274 -13.19 -26.45 -14.42
N GLU A 275 -13.00 -25.41 -15.23
CA GLU A 275 -13.42 -25.43 -16.65
C GLU A 275 -12.24 -25.37 -17.63
N SER A 276 -11.16 -24.67 -17.28
CA SER A 276 -10.08 -24.38 -18.24
C SER A 276 -9.12 -25.55 -18.52
N GLY A 277 -9.03 -26.51 -17.59
CA GLY A 277 -8.10 -27.63 -17.64
C GLY A 277 -6.63 -27.28 -17.38
N ILE A 278 -6.28 -26.03 -17.05
CA ILE A 278 -4.88 -25.59 -16.83
C ILE A 278 -4.22 -26.27 -15.63
N CYS A 279 -4.99 -26.80 -14.67
CA CYS A 279 -4.47 -27.51 -13.51
C CYS A 279 -4.03 -28.95 -13.80
N ASN A 280 -4.27 -29.47 -15.01
CA ASN A 280 -3.99 -30.88 -15.35
C ASN A 280 -2.50 -31.19 -15.59
N VAL A 281 -1.65 -30.17 -15.76
CA VAL A 281 -0.22 -30.33 -16.08
C VAL A 281 0.61 -29.41 -15.19
N VAL A 282 1.66 -29.96 -14.58
CA VAL A 282 2.62 -29.18 -13.78
C VAL A 282 3.54 -28.39 -14.70
N ASP A 283 3.68 -27.08 -14.47
CA ASP A 283 4.48 -26.13 -15.27
C ASP A 283 4.29 -26.35 -16.79
N PRO A 284 3.07 -26.14 -17.34
CA PRO A 284 2.75 -26.48 -18.73
C PRO A 284 3.56 -25.67 -19.76
N LEU A 285 4.25 -24.61 -19.32
CA LEU A 285 5.12 -23.76 -20.15
C LEU A 285 6.60 -24.14 -20.06
N GLY A 286 6.95 -25.15 -19.24
CA GLY A 286 8.30 -25.69 -19.15
C GLY A 286 8.80 -26.18 -20.51
N GLY A 287 10.01 -25.75 -20.90
CA GLY A 287 10.59 -26.03 -22.20
C GLY A 287 10.22 -25.06 -23.32
N SER A 288 9.32 -24.10 -23.09
CA SER A 288 9.08 -23.00 -24.04
C SER A 288 10.34 -22.14 -24.17
N HIS A 289 10.92 -22.07 -25.37
CA HIS A 289 12.16 -21.30 -25.61
C HIS A 289 12.07 -19.85 -25.13
N TYR A 290 10.92 -19.21 -25.30
CA TYR A 290 10.73 -17.83 -24.87
C TYR A 290 10.66 -17.71 -23.34
N ILE A 291 9.87 -18.55 -22.68
CA ILE A 291 9.70 -18.49 -21.22
C ILE A 291 10.99 -18.87 -20.51
N GLU A 292 11.73 -19.87 -20.99
CA GLU A 292 13.01 -20.25 -20.39
C GLU A 292 14.06 -19.13 -20.55
N ALA A 293 14.16 -18.53 -21.73
CA ALA A 293 15.07 -17.41 -21.95
C ALA A 293 14.70 -16.20 -21.08
N LEU A 294 13.41 -15.86 -21.00
CA LEU A 294 12.93 -14.74 -20.20
C LEU A 294 13.15 -14.98 -18.70
N THR A 295 12.88 -16.19 -18.20
CA THR A 295 13.18 -16.57 -16.81
C THR A 295 14.68 -16.44 -16.52
N ALA A 296 15.55 -16.91 -17.41
CA ALA A 296 17.00 -16.80 -17.23
C ALA A 296 17.47 -15.33 -17.19
N THR A 297 16.97 -14.48 -18.08
CA THR A 297 17.27 -13.04 -18.08
C THR A 297 16.80 -12.36 -16.79
N LEU A 298 15.62 -12.70 -16.27
CA LEU A 298 15.15 -12.14 -15.00
C LEU A 298 16.01 -12.57 -13.81
N VAL A 299 16.48 -13.82 -13.78
CA VAL A 299 17.43 -14.29 -12.76
C VAL A 299 18.71 -13.46 -12.81
N GLU A 300 19.33 -13.32 -13.98
CA GLU A 300 20.58 -12.56 -14.14
C GLU A 300 20.44 -11.09 -13.72
N GLN A 301 19.37 -10.43 -14.18
CA GLN A 301 19.14 -9.02 -13.86
C GLN A 301 18.82 -8.81 -12.38
N ALA A 302 18.05 -9.71 -11.78
CA ALA A 302 17.75 -9.65 -10.35
C ALA A 302 19.01 -9.91 -9.49
N GLU A 303 19.87 -10.86 -9.88
CA GLU A 303 21.15 -11.11 -9.20
C GLU A 303 22.06 -9.89 -9.24
N ALA A 304 22.14 -9.19 -10.37
CA ALA A 304 22.91 -7.96 -10.49
C ALA A 304 22.39 -6.87 -9.54
N MET A 305 21.08 -6.68 -9.47
CA MET A 305 20.47 -5.71 -8.57
C MET A 305 20.62 -6.12 -7.09
N MET A 306 20.49 -7.42 -6.77
CA MET A 306 20.76 -7.93 -5.42
C MET A 306 22.22 -7.71 -5.00
N ALA A 307 23.17 -7.78 -5.93
CA ALA A 307 24.58 -7.48 -5.63
C ALA A 307 24.79 -5.99 -5.28
N GLU A 308 24.03 -5.07 -5.87
CA GLU A 308 24.03 -3.65 -5.46
C GLU A 308 23.50 -3.48 -4.03
N VAL A 309 22.43 -4.21 -3.67
CA VAL A 309 21.88 -4.24 -2.30
C VAL A 309 22.92 -4.77 -1.31
N ASP A 310 23.60 -5.87 -1.66
CA ASP A 310 24.66 -6.45 -0.83
C ASP A 310 25.84 -5.47 -0.65
N ALA A 311 26.23 -4.77 -1.72
CA ALA A 311 27.28 -3.76 -1.66
C ALA A 311 26.92 -2.54 -0.79
N ALA A 312 25.63 -2.24 -0.64
CA ALA A 312 25.12 -1.23 0.27
C ALA A 312 25.05 -1.69 1.74
N GLY A 313 25.37 -2.96 2.02
CA GLY A 313 25.36 -3.54 3.36
C GLY A 313 24.05 -4.27 3.72
N GLY A 314 23.28 -4.70 2.72
CA GLY A 314 22.01 -5.39 2.91
C GLY A 314 20.80 -4.47 2.75
N MET A 315 19.61 -5.06 2.75
CA MET A 315 18.39 -4.35 2.33
C MET A 315 17.96 -3.28 3.34
N THR A 316 18.16 -3.52 4.64
CA THR A 316 17.92 -2.51 5.68
C THR A 316 18.74 -1.24 5.43
N ALA A 317 20.04 -1.39 5.15
CA ALA A 317 20.93 -0.26 4.88
C ALA A 317 20.58 0.42 3.56
N TYR A 318 20.26 -0.36 2.51
CA TYR A 318 19.88 0.18 1.21
C TYR A 318 18.57 0.99 1.26
N VAL A 319 17.55 0.50 1.97
CA VAL A 319 16.29 1.24 2.22
C VAL A 319 16.56 2.56 2.96
N ALA A 320 17.45 2.57 3.95
CA ALA A 320 17.80 3.79 4.68
C ALA A 320 18.44 4.88 3.79
N THR A 321 19.02 4.52 2.64
CA THR A 321 19.52 5.51 1.67
C THR A 321 18.42 6.21 0.85
N GLY A 322 17.21 5.64 0.83
CA GLY A 322 16.11 6.08 -0.03
C GLY A 322 16.23 5.65 -1.51
N ALA A 323 17.33 4.99 -1.90
CA ALA A 323 17.57 4.59 -3.29
C ALA A 323 16.51 3.61 -3.86
N PRO A 324 16.04 2.56 -3.14
CA PRO A 324 14.98 1.68 -3.66
C PRO A 324 13.71 2.44 -4.01
N LYS A 325 13.25 3.31 -3.08
CA LYS A 325 12.03 4.11 -3.26
C LYS A 325 12.17 5.03 -4.48
N ALA A 326 13.29 5.75 -4.58
CA ALA A 326 13.55 6.62 -5.73
C ALA A 326 13.60 5.84 -7.07
N ALA A 327 14.14 4.62 -7.08
CA ALA A 327 14.18 3.78 -8.28
C ALA A 327 12.78 3.30 -8.70
N ILE A 328 11.92 2.97 -7.74
CA ILE A 328 10.51 2.60 -7.98
C ILE A 328 9.72 3.82 -8.48
N GLU A 329 9.88 4.97 -7.84
CA GLU A 329 9.20 6.22 -8.25
C GLU A 329 9.61 6.67 -9.66
N ARG A 330 10.89 6.50 -10.02
CA ARG A 330 11.35 6.73 -11.39
C ARG A 330 10.64 5.82 -12.40
N ALA A 331 10.55 4.52 -12.11
CA ALA A 331 9.86 3.57 -12.98
C ALA A 331 8.35 3.90 -13.09
N ALA A 332 7.72 4.33 -11.98
CA ALA A 332 6.33 4.80 -11.97
C ALA A 332 6.12 6.02 -12.88
N ALA A 333 7.00 7.02 -12.77
CA ALA A 333 6.98 8.21 -13.60
C ALA A 333 7.21 7.89 -15.09
N GLU A 334 8.18 7.03 -15.41
CA GLU A 334 8.42 6.57 -16.79
C GLU A 334 7.26 5.77 -17.37
N LYS A 335 6.54 5.00 -16.56
CA LYS A 335 5.32 4.31 -16.99
C LYS A 335 4.20 5.31 -17.26
N GLN A 336 4.02 6.30 -16.38
CA GLN A 336 2.98 7.31 -16.53
C GLN A 336 3.18 8.16 -17.78
N THR A 337 4.42 8.58 -18.09
CA THR A 337 4.69 9.35 -19.33
C THR A 337 4.27 8.58 -20.58
N LYS A 338 4.52 7.27 -20.63
CA LYS A 338 4.11 6.40 -21.74
C LYS A 338 2.59 6.26 -21.83
N VAL A 339 1.88 6.22 -20.70
CA VAL A 339 0.41 6.17 -20.65
C VAL A 339 -0.18 7.49 -21.14
N ASP A 340 0.31 8.62 -20.62
CA ASP A 340 -0.18 9.96 -20.94
C ASP A 340 0.10 10.35 -22.41
N LYS A 341 1.16 9.81 -23.00
CA LYS A 341 1.47 9.95 -24.44
C LYS A 341 0.72 8.95 -25.33
N GLY A 342 -0.01 7.98 -24.74
CA GLY A 342 -0.70 6.93 -25.48
C GLY A 342 0.20 5.85 -26.08
N GLU A 343 1.49 5.82 -25.71
CA GLU A 343 2.45 4.77 -26.11
C GLU A 343 2.11 3.44 -25.42
N THR A 344 1.69 3.51 -24.15
CA THR A 344 1.06 2.40 -23.43
C THR A 344 -0.44 2.58 -23.46
N VAL A 345 -1.14 1.72 -24.20
CA VAL A 345 -2.60 1.78 -24.34
C VAL A 345 -3.28 1.22 -23.10
N ILE A 346 -4.23 1.98 -22.57
CA ILE A 346 -5.20 1.54 -21.56
C ILE A 346 -6.60 1.73 -22.17
N VAL A 347 -7.22 0.61 -22.54
CA VAL A 347 -8.57 0.56 -23.13
C VAL A 347 -9.60 1.16 -22.18
N GLY A 348 -10.41 2.08 -22.68
CA GLY A 348 -11.40 2.86 -21.92
C GLY A 348 -10.82 4.14 -21.30
N VAL A 349 -9.49 4.28 -21.21
CA VAL A 349 -8.85 5.39 -20.49
C VAL A 349 -8.07 6.33 -21.38
N ASN A 350 -7.18 5.88 -22.26
CA ASN A 350 -6.49 6.76 -23.22
C ASN A 350 -6.78 6.40 -24.68
N LYS A 351 -7.48 5.28 -24.90
CA LYS A 351 -7.96 4.85 -26.21
C LYS A 351 -9.27 4.09 -26.07
N TYR A 352 -10.16 4.27 -27.05
CA TYR A 352 -11.52 3.70 -27.03
C TYR A 352 -12.32 4.16 -25.81
N ARG A 353 -12.22 5.45 -25.46
CA ARG A 353 -13.02 6.09 -24.42
C ARG A 353 -14.50 6.04 -24.81
N LYS A 354 -15.38 5.86 -23.82
CA LYS A 354 -16.82 6.04 -23.98
C LYS A 354 -17.15 7.53 -23.91
N ASP A 355 -18.22 7.93 -24.58
CA ASP A 355 -18.73 9.31 -24.47
C ASP A 355 -19.32 9.60 -23.08
N ALA A 356 -19.87 8.55 -22.43
CA ALA A 356 -20.39 8.60 -21.07
C ALA A 356 -20.17 7.26 -20.36
N GLU A 357 -19.81 7.33 -19.07
CA GLU A 357 -19.67 6.16 -18.21
C GLU A 357 -21.02 5.70 -17.67
N ASP A 358 -21.17 4.38 -17.47
CA ASP A 358 -22.37 3.81 -16.85
C ASP A 358 -22.27 3.93 -15.32
N ALA A 359 -23.40 4.17 -14.66
CA ALA A 359 -23.44 4.17 -13.21
C ALA A 359 -23.16 2.75 -12.66
N LEU A 360 -22.25 2.67 -11.70
CA LEU A 360 -21.93 1.43 -10.99
C LEU A 360 -22.37 1.56 -9.53
N GLU A 361 -23.05 0.53 -9.02
CA GLU A 361 -23.33 0.44 -7.59
C GLU A 361 -22.03 0.18 -6.82
N THR A 362 -21.77 0.97 -5.79
CA THR A 362 -20.54 0.90 -4.99
C THR A 362 -20.85 0.71 -3.52
N LEU A 363 -19.95 0.04 -2.79
CA LEU A 363 -20.08 -0.12 -1.35
C LEU A 363 -19.71 1.19 -0.63
N GLU A 364 -20.69 1.86 -0.03
CA GLU A 364 -20.45 2.99 0.86
C GLU A 364 -20.38 2.54 2.32
N VAL A 365 -19.25 2.81 2.97
CA VAL A 365 -19.09 2.58 4.42
C VAL A 365 -19.40 3.87 5.18
N ASP A 366 -20.46 3.84 6.01
CA ASP A 366 -20.73 4.91 6.97
C ASP A 366 -19.71 4.88 8.12
N ASN A 367 -18.64 5.66 7.97
CA ASN A 367 -17.58 5.79 8.96
C ASN A 367 -18.08 6.37 10.29
N GLN A 368 -19.09 7.24 10.30
CA GLN A 368 -19.61 7.82 11.54
C GLN A 368 -20.29 6.75 12.39
N MET A 369 -21.13 5.92 11.76
CA MET A 369 -21.78 4.79 12.42
C MET A 369 -20.75 3.77 12.91
N VAL A 370 -19.79 3.37 12.07
CA VAL A 370 -18.75 2.41 12.45
C VAL A 370 -17.91 2.93 13.62
N ARG A 371 -17.47 4.18 13.56
CA ARG A 371 -16.68 4.81 14.61
C ARG A 371 -17.46 4.92 15.93
N ALA A 372 -18.72 5.37 15.89
CA ALA A 372 -19.55 5.44 17.09
C ALA A 372 -19.72 4.06 17.75
N GLY A 373 -19.96 3.03 16.94
CA GLY A 373 -20.05 1.64 17.41
C GLY A 373 -18.75 1.14 18.03
N GLN A 374 -17.60 1.47 17.44
CA GLN A 374 -16.30 1.09 18.00
C GLN A 374 -15.98 1.79 19.32
N ILE A 375 -16.21 3.11 19.39
CA ILE A 375 -16.00 3.88 20.64
C ILE A 375 -16.85 3.31 21.79
N ALA A 376 -18.10 2.94 21.51
CA ALA A 376 -18.97 2.32 22.51
C ALA A 376 -18.46 0.95 22.98
N ARG A 377 -17.93 0.11 22.07
CA ARG A 377 -17.32 -1.18 22.42
C ARG A 377 -16.05 -0.98 23.25
N LEU A 378 -15.20 -0.06 22.83
CA LEU A 378 -13.95 0.28 23.51
C LEU A 378 -14.19 0.76 24.93
N ALA A 379 -15.18 1.65 25.13
CA ALA A 379 -15.59 2.11 26.46
C ALA A 379 -16.03 0.93 27.34
N LYS A 380 -16.86 0.02 26.82
CA LYS A 380 -17.31 -1.16 27.56
C LYS A 380 -16.15 -2.09 27.97
N VAL A 381 -15.17 -2.29 27.09
CA VAL A 381 -13.98 -3.09 27.40
C VAL A 381 -13.16 -2.43 28.51
N ARG A 382 -12.88 -1.11 28.41
CA ARG A 382 -12.13 -0.36 29.42
C ARG A 382 -12.86 -0.31 30.78
N GLU A 383 -14.18 -0.22 30.79
CA GLU A 383 -14.99 -0.26 32.03
C GLU A 383 -15.02 -1.64 32.69
N GLY A 384 -14.97 -2.71 31.89
CA GLY A 384 -15.11 -4.09 32.37
C GLY A 384 -13.81 -4.80 32.72
N ARG A 385 -12.64 -4.27 32.32
CA ARG A 385 -11.34 -4.94 32.51
C ARG A 385 -10.76 -4.77 33.91
N GLU A 386 -9.81 -5.64 34.27
CA GLU A 386 -8.99 -5.46 35.46
C GLU A 386 -7.86 -4.45 35.19
N GLU A 387 -8.14 -3.16 35.45
CA GLU A 387 -7.26 -2.04 35.10
C GLU A 387 -5.83 -2.18 35.68
N ALA A 388 -5.68 -2.68 36.90
CA ALA A 388 -4.36 -2.84 37.53
C ALA A 388 -3.50 -3.90 36.81
N ALA A 389 -4.11 -5.02 36.40
CA ALA A 389 -3.42 -6.07 35.68
C ALA A 389 -3.07 -5.64 34.26
N CYS A 390 -3.99 -4.95 33.57
CA CYS A 390 -3.73 -4.35 32.25
C CYS A 390 -2.52 -3.41 32.27
N ARG A 391 -2.49 -2.46 33.24
CA ARG A 391 -1.36 -1.53 33.40
C ARG A 391 -0.05 -2.23 33.70
N ALA A 392 -0.08 -3.27 34.54
CA ALA A 392 1.12 -4.05 34.86
C ALA A 392 1.68 -4.76 33.63
N ALA A 393 0.81 -5.36 32.79
CA ALA A 393 1.20 -6.02 31.55
C ALA A 393 1.77 -5.02 30.52
N LEU A 394 1.15 -3.85 30.36
CA LEU A 394 1.67 -2.78 29.51
C LEU A 394 3.05 -2.27 29.97
N ALA A 395 3.22 -2.06 31.28
CA ALA A 395 4.51 -1.67 31.84
C ALA A 395 5.59 -2.74 31.62
N ALA A 396 5.23 -4.02 31.71
CA ALA A 396 6.13 -5.13 31.40
C ALA A 396 6.53 -5.13 29.92
N LEU A 397 5.60 -4.81 29.00
CA LEU A 397 5.89 -4.65 27.57
C LEU A 397 6.89 -3.51 27.32
N THR A 398 6.67 -2.34 27.92
CA THR A 398 7.59 -1.19 27.84
C THR A 398 8.99 -1.54 28.37
N GLU A 399 9.09 -2.31 29.45
CA GLU A 399 10.38 -2.77 29.97
C GLU A 399 11.01 -3.86 29.09
N GLY A 400 10.18 -4.72 28.47
CA GLY A 400 10.58 -5.69 27.45
C GLY A 400 11.26 -5.03 26.25
N CYS A 401 10.77 -3.86 25.81
CA CYS A 401 11.39 -3.05 24.78
C CYS A 401 12.84 -2.65 25.11
N LYS A 402 13.24 -2.59 26.39
CA LYS A 402 14.61 -2.26 26.81
C LYS A 402 15.48 -3.49 27.10
N SER A 403 14.88 -4.52 27.70
CA SER A 403 15.58 -5.66 28.31
C SER A 403 15.81 -6.86 27.37
N GLY A 404 15.22 -6.86 26.17
CA GLY A 404 15.38 -7.96 25.20
C GLY A 404 14.39 -9.11 25.38
N ALA A 405 13.39 -8.98 26.25
CA ALA A 405 12.29 -9.94 26.34
C ALA A 405 11.48 -9.99 25.03
N ASN A 406 10.86 -11.15 24.76
CA ASN A 406 10.06 -11.35 23.55
C ASN A 406 8.79 -10.50 23.58
N LEU A 407 8.69 -9.56 22.63
CA LEU A 407 7.62 -8.57 22.61
C LEU A 407 6.24 -9.18 22.31
N LEU A 408 6.15 -10.21 21.47
CA LEU A 408 4.87 -10.86 21.19
C LEU A 408 4.34 -11.59 22.42
N ALA A 409 5.19 -12.28 23.17
CA ALA A 409 4.79 -12.94 24.41
C ALA A 409 4.20 -11.96 25.44
N LEU A 410 4.83 -10.79 25.62
CA LEU A 410 4.36 -9.74 26.51
C LEU A 410 3.06 -9.09 26.02
N ALA A 411 2.92 -8.91 24.71
CA ALA A 411 1.69 -8.37 24.12
C ALA A 411 0.51 -9.35 24.19
N VAL A 412 0.76 -10.66 24.06
CA VAL A 412 -0.27 -11.69 24.32
C VAL A 412 -0.78 -11.59 25.75
N GLU A 413 0.11 -11.36 26.73
CA GLU A 413 -0.30 -11.14 28.11
C GLU A 413 -1.10 -9.84 28.30
N ALA A 414 -0.67 -8.74 27.70
CA ALA A 414 -1.43 -7.48 27.71
C ALA A 414 -2.82 -7.65 27.09
N ALA A 415 -2.92 -8.40 25.98
CA ALA A 415 -4.18 -8.71 25.31
C ALA A 415 -5.12 -9.58 26.18
N ARG A 416 -4.58 -10.52 26.98
CA ARG A 416 -5.41 -11.29 27.95
C ARG A 416 -6.07 -10.41 28.98
N HIS A 417 -5.41 -9.31 29.36
CA HIS A 417 -5.92 -8.27 30.26
C HIS A 417 -6.67 -7.14 29.54
N ASP A 418 -7.15 -7.39 28.32
CA ASP A 418 -7.96 -6.47 27.52
C ASP A 418 -7.31 -5.08 27.35
N ALA A 419 -5.98 -5.04 27.19
CA ALA A 419 -5.28 -3.87 26.68
C ALA A 419 -5.70 -3.61 25.22
N THR A 420 -5.81 -2.34 24.86
CA THR A 420 -6.19 -1.93 23.51
C THR A 420 -5.01 -1.96 22.55
N LEU A 421 -5.31 -1.94 21.25
CA LEU A 421 -4.33 -1.86 20.18
C LEU A 421 -3.46 -0.60 20.33
N GLY A 422 -4.11 0.53 20.63
CA GLY A 422 -3.45 1.80 20.89
C GLY A 422 -2.59 1.79 22.14
N GLU A 423 -3.04 1.18 23.24
CA GLU A 423 -2.26 1.06 24.48
C GLU A 423 -1.01 0.20 24.29
N ILE A 424 -1.13 -0.98 23.66
CA ILE A 424 0.00 -1.86 23.36
C ILE A 424 1.01 -1.15 22.43
N SER A 425 0.51 -0.47 21.39
CA SER A 425 1.36 0.25 20.44
C SER A 425 2.07 1.43 21.11
N SER A 426 1.35 2.18 21.94
CA SER A 426 1.90 3.32 22.70
C SER A 426 2.96 2.88 23.71
N ALA A 427 2.74 1.76 24.41
CA ALA A 427 3.71 1.21 25.37
C ALA A 427 5.07 0.88 24.72
N MET A 428 5.05 0.46 23.44
CA MET A 428 6.26 0.25 22.65
C MET A 428 6.82 1.56 22.10
N GLU A 429 5.95 2.48 21.65
CA GLU A 429 6.32 3.81 21.15
C GLU A 429 7.08 4.63 22.19
N GLU A 430 6.79 4.48 23.49
CA GLU A 430 7.53 5.14 24.59
C GLU A 430 9.05 4.88 24.55
N VAL A 431 9.48 3.71 24.05
CA VAL A 431 10.90 3.33 23.97
C VAL A 431 11.44 3.48 22.55
N PHE A 432 10.66 3.12 21.54
CA PHE A 432 11.12 3.07 20.16
C PHE A 432 10.94 4.39 19.40
N GLY A 433 10.05 5.26 19.86
CA GLY A 433 9.56 6.42 19.13
C GLY A 433 8.76 6.03 17.88
N ARG A 434 8.33 7.04 17.15
CA ARG A 434 7.56 6.90 15.90
C ARG A 434 8.39 7.37 14.71
N HIS A 435 8.27 6.67 13.57
CA HIS A 435 8.94 7.03 12.33
C HIS A 435 8.08 7.99 11.51
N ASP A 436 8.68 9.09 11.09
CA ASP A 436 8.09 10.08 10.20
C ASP A 436 8.87 10.12 8.88
N ALA A 437 8.15 10.27 7.77
CA ALA A 437 8.75 10.46 6.44
C ALA A 437 8.10 11.64 5.72
N THR A 438 8.95 12.48 5.12
CA THR A 438 8.52 13.49 4.17
C THR A 438 8.82 12.98 2.76
N PRO A 439 7.83 12.94 1.85
CA PRO A 439 8.07 12.52 0.47
C PRO A 439 9.14 13.37 -0.20
N ALA A 440 10.05 12.72 -0.93
CA ALA A 440 11.09 13.36 -1.74
C ALA A 440 10.97 12.87 -3.19
N PRO A 441 9.99 13.38 -3.95
CA PRO A 441 9.72 12.90 -5.31
C PRO A 441 10.92 13.06 -6.24
N VAL A 442 11.07 12.11 -7.16
CA VAL A 442 12.08 12.18 -8.23
C VAL A 442 11.88 13.40 -9.14
N THR A 443 12.94 13.88 -9.78
CA THR A 443 12.89 15.04 -10.70
C THR A 443 13.52 14.69 -12.06
N GLY A 444 13.12 15.41 -13.11
CA GLY A 444 13.71 15.35 -14.46
C GLY A 444 13.23 14.21 -15.35
N VAL A 445 12.30 13.37 -14.87
CA VAL A 445 11.77 12.22 -15.62
C VAL A 445 10.80 12.67 -16.71
N TYR A 446 9.85 13.56 -16.38
CA TYR A 446 8.82 14.01 -17.31
C TYR A 446 9.39 14.97 -18.33
N LYS A 447 10.22 15.92 -17.90
CA LYS A 447 10.86 16.90 -18.79
C LYS A 447 11.58 16.23 -19.97
N SER A 448 12.27 15.13 -19.69
CA SER A 448 13.01 14.39 -20.72
C SER A 448 12.09 13.63 -21.68
N ALA A 449 10.97 13.08 -21.18
CA ALA A 449 10.03 12.31 -21.99
C ALA A 449 9.15 13.16 -22.94
N TYR A 450 8.99 14.45 -22.60
CA TYR A 450 8.19 15.43 -23.33
C TYR A 450 9.03 16.47 -24.07
N GLU A 451 10.32 16.18 -24.30
CA GLU A 451 11.17 17.03 -25.15
C GLU A 451 10.48 17.23 -26.51
N PHE A 452 10.17 18.49 -26.85
CA PHE A 452 9.44 18.91 -28.06
C PHE A 452 7.93 18.64 -28.10
N ASP A 453 7.29 18.18 -27.02
CA ASP A 453 5.83 18.08 -26.97
C ASP A 453 5.21 19.48 -26.85
N ARG A 454 4.29 19.81 -27.77
CA ARG A 454 3.66 21.14 -27.83
C ARG A 454 2.69 21.41 -26.69
N ARG A 455 1.97 20.40 -26.19
CA ARG A 455 1.10 20.54 -25.02
C ARG A 455 1.90 20.85 -23.78
N TRP A 456 3.04 20.17 -23.63
CA TRP A 456 4.00 20.46 -22.57
C TRP A 456 4.49 21.91 -22.65
N ALA A 457 4.89 22.37 -23.84
CA ALA A 457 5.34 23.75 -24.05
C ALA A 457 4.28 24.80 -23.66
N LEU A 458 3.01 24.58 -24.04
CA LEU A 458 1.90 25.46 -23.67
C LEU A 458 1.73 25.56 -22.14
N VAL A 459 1.81 24.42 -21.43
CA VAL A 459 1.72 24.41 -19.97
C VAL A 459 2.91 25.13 -19.34
N THR A 460 4.15 24.89 -19.79
CA THR A 460 5.33 25.57 -19.24
C THR A 460 5.30 27.07 -19.49
N ASP A 461 4.86 27.52 -20.66
CA ASP A 461 4.68 28.94 -20.97
C ASP A 461 3.61 29.58 -20.08
N GLY A 462 2.53 28.85 -19.80
CA GLY A 462 1.47 29.25 -18.89
C GLY A 462 1.95 29.37 -17.44
N VAL A 463 2.75 28.42 -16.96
CA VAL A 463 3.40 28.48 -15.63
C VAL A 463 4.27 29.73 -15.52
N GLU A 464 5.08 30.03 -16.54
CA GLU A 464 5.88 31.25 -16.56
C GLU A 464 5.03 32.52 -16.59
N ALA A 465 3.94 32.53 -17.37
CA ALA A 465 3.04 33.68 -17.46
C ALA A 465 2.34 33.98 -16.13
N VAL A 466 1.83 32.94 -15.46
CA VAL A 466 1.29 33.05 -14.10
C VAL A 466 2.39 33.50 -13.14
N GLY A 467 3.60 32.97 -13.28
CA GLY A 467 4.74 33.33 -12.45
C GLY A 467 5.12 34.82 -12.56
N ARG A 468 5.11 35.37 -13.79
CA ARG A 468 5.32 36.81 -14.03
C ARG A 468 4.24 37.67 -13.37
N ARG A 469 2.98 37.22 -13.38
CA ARG A 469 1.87 37.94 -12.73
C ARG A 469 1.95 37.91 -11.20
N LEU A 470 2.38 36.78 -10.63
CA LEU A 470 2.52 36.62 -9.17
C LEU A 470 3.83 37.20 -8.62
N GLY A 471 4.83 37.46 -9.49
CA GLY A 471 6.19 37.85 -9.08
C GLY A 471 7.02 36.69 -8.50
N ARG A 472 6.49 35.47 -8.52
CA ARG A 472 7.13 34.20 -8.13
C ARG A 472 6.47 33.05 -8.88
N LYS A 473 7.11 31.87 -8.91
CA LYS A 473 6.49 30.66 -9.46
C LYS A 473 5.15 30.36 -8.78
N PRO A 474 4.13 29.86 -9.51
CA PRO A 474 2.91 29.34 -8.89
C PRO A 474 3.28 28.17 -7.99
N ARG A 475 2.75 28.19 -6.77
CA ARG A 475 3.10 27.25 -5.71
C ARG A 475 1.94 26.33 -5.41
N ILE A 476 2.18 25.03 -5.51
CA ILE A 476 1.19 23.99 -5.24
C ILE A 476 1.69 23.10 -4.10
N MET A 477 0.85 22.89 -3.09
CA MET A 477 1.09 21.86 -2.07
C MET A 477 0.36 20.58 -2.47
N ILE A 478 1.07 19.46 -2.50
CA ILE A 478 0.46 18.13 -2.64
C ILE A 478 0.29 17.57 -1.23
N ALA A 479 -0.96 17.48 -0.77
CA ALA A 479 -1.29 17.12 0.62
C ALA A 479 -1.76 15.67 0.74
N LYS A 480 -1.26 14.98 1.76
CA LYS A 480 -1.71 13.66 2.22
C LYS A 480 -2.27 13.80 3.63
N MET A 481 -3.59 13.71 3.75
CA MET A 481 -4.31 13.88 5.01
C MET A 481 -4.85 12.55 5.54
N GLY A 482 -4.98 12.44 6.87
CA GLY A 482 -5.47 11.21 7.52
C GLY A 482 -4.41 10.11 7.50
N GLN A 483 -4.80 8.85 7.65
CA GLN A 483 -3.83 7.74 7.69
C GLN A 483 -3.48 7.16 6.31
N ASP A 484 -3.84 7.85 5.22
CA ASP A 484 -3.62 7.39 3.85
C ASP A 484 -2.14 7.41 3.44
N GLY A 485 -1.56 6.22 3.29
CA GLY A 485 -0.17 6.01 2.90
C GLY A 485 0.08 5.95 1.39
N HIS A 486 -0.95 5.99 0.54
CA HIS A 486 -0.75 5.89 -0.91
C HIS A 486 -0.13 7.17 -1.47
N ASP A 487 1.12 7.10 -1.92
CA ASP A 487 1.88 8.27 -2.37
C ASP A 487 2.30 8.24 -3.84
N ARG A 488 2.13 7.11 -4.57
CA ARG A 488 2.49 7.01 -6.00
C ARG A 488 1.93 8.15 -6.83
N GLY A 489 0.60 8.37 -6.79
CA GLY A 489 -0.05 9.43 -7.57
C GLY A 489 0.42 10.83 -7.14
N ALA A 490 0.59 11.05 -5.84
CA ALA A 490 1.09 12.31 -5.29
C ALA A 490 2.52 12.61 -5.76
N ASN A 491 3.42 11.61 -5.72
CA ASN A 491 4.82 11.75 -6.13
C ASN A 491 4.96 11.92 -7.64
N VAL A 492 4.12 11.23 -8.43
CA VAL A 492 4.02 11.43 -9.89
C VAL A 492 3.61 12.86 -10.24
N ILE A 493 2.54 13.38 -9.62
CA ILE A 493 2.08 14.75 -9.84
C ILE A 493 3.15 15.76 -9.39
N ALA A 494 3.73 15.56 -8.21
CA ALA A 494 4.77 16.44 -7.69
C ALA A 494 6.01 16.49 -8.59
N SER A 495 6.46 15.34 -9.09
CA SER A 495 7.57 15.22 -10.03
C SER A 495 7.29 15.99 -11.33
N ALA A 496 6.14 15.71 -11.96
CA ALA A 496 5.78 16.31 -13.23
C ALA A 496 5.55 17.82 -13.14
N PHE A 497 4.85 18.28 -12.10
CA PHE A 497 4.59 19.72 -11.89
C PHE A 497 5.89 20.48 -11.60
N GLY A 498 6.81 19.87 -10.84
CA GLY A 498 8.16 20.41 -10.64
C GLY A 498 8.92 20.53 -11.95
N ASP A 499 8.85 19.51 -12.81
CA ASP A 499 9.46 19.51 -14.14
C ASP A 499 8.83 20.56 -15.08
N MET A 500 7.53 20.87 -14.92
CA MET A 500 6.81 21.95 -15.64
C MET A 500 7.09 23.36 -15.09
N GLY A 501 7.78 23.46 -13.95
CA GLY A 501 8.24 24.74 -13.39
C GLY A 501 7.41 25.29 -12.22
N PHE A 502 6.40 24.56 -11.72
CA PHE A 502 5.73 24.92 -10.46
C PHE A 502 6.71 24.87 -9.27
N ASP A 503 6.42 25.66 -8.24
CA ASP A 503 7.05 25.50 -6.93
C ASP A 503 6.24 24.48 -6.11
N VAL A 504 6.72 23.23 -6.04
CA VAL A 504 5.98 22.12 -5.44
C VAL A 504 6.38 21.95 -3.98
N VAL A 505 5.38 21.94 -3.10
CA VAL A 505 5.51 21.63 -1.67
C VAL A 505 4.93 20.24 -1.41
N SER A 506 5.77 19.26 -1.14
CA SER A 506 5.33 17.93 -0.72
C SER A 506 4.92 17.94 0.75
N GLY A 507 3.64 17.71 1.04
CA GLY A 507 3.17 17.51 2.40
C GLY A 507 3.71 16.20 2.99
N PRO A 508 4.16 16.20 4.27
CA PRO A 508 4.45 14.96 4.98
C PRO A 508 3.26 14.00 4.96
N LEU A 509 3.54 12.70 5.09
CA LEU A 509 2.47 11.73 5.29
C LEU A 509 1.79 11.95 6.64
N PHE A 510 0.52 11.57 6.72
CA PHE A 510 -0.26 11.52 7.96
C PHE A 510 -0.59 12.85 8.63
N GLN A 511 -0.64 13.93 7.85
CA GLN A 511 -1.09 15.22 8.34
C GLN A 511 -2.58 15.20 8.67
N THR A 512 -2.94 15.95 9.69
CA THR A 512 -4.32 16.38 9.93
C THR A 512 -4.68 17.54 8.99
N PRO A 513 -5.98 17.80 8.74
CA PRO A 513 -6.40 19.00 8.02
C PRO A 513 -5.83 20.30 8.61
N GLU A 514 -5.70 20.38 9.94
CA GLU A 514 -5.09 21.49 10.67
C GLU A 514 -3.61 21.66 10.34
N GLU A 515 -2.83 20.58 10.37
CA GLU A 515 -1.40 20.62 10.03
C GLU A 515 -1.18 20.96 8.54
N SER A 516 -2.02 20.41 7.65
CA SER A 516 -1.97 20.74 6.22
C SER A 516 -2.36 22.20 5.96
N ALA A 517 -3.39 22.73 6.64
CA ALA A 517 -3.77 24.14 6.55
C ALA A 517 -2.63 25.05 7.05
N ALA A 518 -2.07 24.75 8.22
CA ALA A 518 -0.95 25.51 8.80
C ALA A 518 0.25 25.55 7.84
N MET A 519 0.62 24.41 7.25
CA MET A 519 1.71 24.33 6.28
C MET A 519 1.40 25.12 4.99
N ALA A 520 0.18 25.02 4.46
CA ALA A 520 -0.25 25.76 3.28
C ALA A 520 -0.13 27.29 3.49
N LEU A 521 -0.49 27.77 4.68
CA LEU A 521 -0.38 29.16 5.09
C LEU A 521 1.09 29.59 5.24
N GLU A 522 1.88 28.83 5.99
CA GLU A 522 3.32 29.09 6.21
C GLU A 522 4.08 29.15 4.89
N ARG A 523 3.78 28.22 3.99
CA ARG A 523 4.39 28.14 2.66
C ARG A 523 3.72 29.05 1.64
N GLN A 524 2.70 29.83 1.99
CA GLN A 524 2.02 30.77 1.10
C GLN A 524 1.67 30.16 -0.27
N VAL A 525 1.07 28.96 -0.26
CA VAL A 525 0.71 28.26 -1.50
C VAL A 525 -0.47 28.95 -2.19
N ASP A 526 -0.57 28.74 -3.51
CA ASP A 526 -1.71 29.19 -4.31
C ASP A 526 -2.77 28.09 -4.42
N VAL A 527 -2.33 26.83 -4.40
CA VAL A 527 -3.17 25.64 -4.56
C VAL A 527 -2.76 24.57 -3.54
N VAL A 528 -3.75 23.89 -2.97
CA VAL A 528 -3.58 22.62 -2.26
C VAL A 528 -4.26 21.52 -3.07
N GLY A 529 -3.46 20.60 -3.61
CA GLY A 529 -3.93 19.35 -4.22
C GLY A 529 -4.02 18.25 -3.16
N ALA A 530 -5.23 17.97 -2.68
CA ALA A 530 -5.49 16.89 -1.73
C ALA A 530 -5.54 15.54 -2.45
N SER A 531 -4.51 14.72 -2.25
CA SER A 531 -4.43 13.36 -2.82
C SER A 531 -5.03 12.35 -1.83
N SER A 532 -6.23 11.85 -2.11
CA SER A 532 -7.03 10.96 -1.23
C SER A 532 -7.37 9.66 -1.94
N LEU A 533 -6.88 8.53 -1.41
CA LEU A 533 -7.10 7.18 -1.94
C LEU A 533 -7.69 6.23 -0.89
N ALA A 534 -8.02 6.74 0.30
CA ALA A 534 -8.50 5.94 1.44
C ALA A 534 -9.93 6.29 1.89
N ALA A 535 -10.74 6.88 1.01
CA ALA A 535 -12.14 7.25 1.25
C ALA A 535 -12.39 8.25 2.41
N GLY A 536 -11.37 8.99 2.84
CA GLY A 536 -11.47 10.05 3.85
C GLY A 536 -11.92 11.41 3.31
N HIS A 537 -12.07 11.55 1.99
CA HIS A 537 -12.29 12.83 1.29
C HIS A 537 -13.52 13.60 1.76
N LYS A 538 -14.63 12.91 2.09
CA LYS A 538 -15.87 13.57 2.57
C LYS A 538 -15.74 14.24 3.95
N THR A 539 -14.69 13.88 4.70
CA THR A 539 -14.42 14.43 6.04
C THR A 539 -13.25 15.40 6.01
N LEU A 540 -12.11 14.98 5.45
CA LEU A 540 -10.84 15.70 5.59
C LEU A 540 -10.72 16.92 4.68
N ILE A 541 -11.23 16.84 3.44
CA ILE A 541 -11.12 17.95 2.47
C ILE A 541 -12.04 19.13 2.83
N PRO A 542 -13.32 18.92 3.20
CA PRO A 542 -14.17 20.01 3.69
C PRO A 542 -13.58 20.70 4.92
N GLU A 543 -12.96 19.94 5.83
CA GLU A 543 -12.34 20.49 7.02
C GLU A 543 -11.13 21.37 6.69
N LEU A 544 -10.25 20.92 5.79
CA LEU A 544 -9.15 21.73 5.27
C LEU A 544 -9.66 23.06 4.67
N ILE A 545 -10.71 23.00 3.84
CA ILE A 545 -11.30 24.20 3.21
C ILE A 545 -11.85 25.16 4.29
N ARG A 546 -12.56 24.63 5.29
CA ARG A 546 -13.09 25.41 6.41
C ARG A 546 -11.95 26.14 7.15
N LEU A 547 -10.89 25.41 7.51
CA LEU A 547 -9.74 25.96 8.23
C LEU A 547 -9.01 27.05 7.43
N LEU A 548 -8.84 26.86 6.11
CA LEU A 548 -8.25 27.89 5.24
C LEU A 548 -9.12 29.16 5.17
N ARG A 549 -10.44 29.02 5.11
CA ARG A 549 -11.39 30.15 5.13
C ARG A 549 -11.36 30.88 6.47
N GLU A 550 -11.33 30.16 7.58
CA GLU A 550 -11.23 30.74 8.93
C GLU A 550 -9.91 31.48 9.15
N ALA A 551 -8.83 31.01 8.53
CA ALA A 551 -7.54 31.72 8.49
C ALA A 551 -7.53 32.93 7.54
N GLY A 552 -8.65 33.28 6.92
CA GLY A 552 -8.77 34.41 5.98
C GLY A 552 -8.11 34.15 4.62
N ARG A 553 -7.79 32.89 4.30
CA ARG A 553 -7.13 32.48 3.05
C ARG A 553 -8.00 31.59 2.17
N GLY A 554 -9.28 31.93 2.08
CA GLY A 554 -10.23 31.29 1.15
C GLY A 554 -9.91 31.52 -0.33
N ASP A 555 -8.88 32.32 -0.65
CA ASP A 555 -8.33 32.51 -1.99
C ASP A 555 -7.52 31.30 -2.48
N ILE A 556 -6.92 30.51 -1.56
CA ILE A 556 -6.16 29.30 -1.88
C ILE A 556 -7.09 28.28 -2.54
N LYS A 557 -6.72 27.82 -3.73
CA LYS A 557 -7.51 26.84 -4.46
C LYS A 557 -7.33 25.46 -3.84
N VAL A 558 -8.42 24.71 -3.67
CA VAL A 558 -8.36 23.32 -3.20
C VAL A 558 -8.86 22.40 -4.30
N THR A 559 -8.02 21.45 -4.70
CA THR A 559 -8.39 20.37 -5.63
C THR A 559 -8.30 19.03 -4.94
N ALA A 560 -9.04 18.04 -5.45
CA ALA A 560 -9.05 16.68 -4.95
C ALA A 560 -8.58 15.74 -6.06
N GLY A 561 -7.79 14.72 -5.72
CA GLY A 561 -7.44 13.67 -6.65
C GLY A 561 -7.22 12.33 -5.95
N GLY A 562 -7.19 11.26 -6.72
CA GLY A 562 -7.14 9.88 -6.20
C GLY A 562 -8.46 9.15 -6.39
N VAL A 563 -8.70 8.10 -5.60
CA VAL A 563 -9.89 7.25 -5.72
C VAL A 563 -11.07 7.95 -5.03
N ILE A 564 -11.87 8.66 -5.82
CA ILE A 564 -13.06 9.39 -5.37
C ILE A 564 -14.23 8.92 -6.23
N PRO A 565 -15.24 8.25 -5.66
CA PRO A 565 -16.41 7.82 -6.42
C PRO A 565 -17.12 9.02 -7.09
N PRO A 566 -17.58 8.91 -8.35
CA PRO A 566 -18.28 9.99 -9.04
C PRO A 566 -19.49 10.56 -8.28
N GLN A 567 -20.20 9.72 -7.52
CA GLN A 567 -21.33 10.13 -6.68
C GLN A 567 -20.97 11.12 -5.56
N ASP A 568 -19.70 11.20 -5.17
CA ASP A 568 -19.21 12.13 -4.15
C ASP A 568 -18.75 13.48 -4.75
N TYR A 569 -18.71 13.62 -6.08
CA TYR A 569 -18.15 14.82 -6.72
C TYR A 569 -18.94 16.07 -6.42
N ASP A 570 -20.27 16.01 -6.47
CA ASP A 570 -21.12 17.18 -6.23
C ASP A 570 -21.02 17.63 -4.77
N TYR A 571 -20.97 16.69 -3.82
CA TYR A 571 -20.71 16.99 -2.40
C TYR A 571 -19.37 17.73 -2.22
N LEU A 572 -18.30 17.27 -2.88
CA LEU A 572 -16.99 17.92 -2.77
C LEU A 572 -16.98 19.32 -3.41
N ARG A 573 -17.66 19.49 -4.56
CA ARG A 573 -17.80 20.80 -5.21
C ARG A 573 -18.57 21.79 -4.33
N GLU A 574 -19.67 21.35 -3.72
CA GLU A 574 -20.45 22.15 -2.77
C GLU A 574 -19.63 22.54 -1.54
N ALA A 575 -18.77 21.64 -1.04
CA ALA A 575 -17.83 21.97 0.05
C ALA A 575 -16.78 23.03 -0.35
N GLY A 576 -16.50 23.15 -1.65
CA GLY A 576 -15.61 24.17 -2.23
C GLY A 576 -14.40 23.61 -2.98
N VAL A 577 -14.37 22.32 -3.31
CA VAL A 577 -13.36 21.73 -4.20
C VAL A 577 -13.54 22.27 -5.61
N GLN A 578 -12.45 22.71 -6.23
CA GLN A 578 -12.49 23.43 -7.50
C GLN A 578 -12.03 22.61 -8.71
N GLY A 579 -11.40 21.46 -8.47
CA GLY A 579 -10.99 20.50 -9.49
C GLY A 579 -10.94 19.09 -8.87
N ILE A 580 -11.39 18.09 -9.60
CA ILE A 580 -11.41 16.69 -9.17
C ILE A 580 -10.72 15.83 -10.25
N TYR A 581 -9.66 15.12 -9.87
CA TYR A 581 -8.82 14.34 -10.78
C TYR A 581 -8.77 12.86 -10.35
N GLY A 582 -9.63 12.03 -10.95
CA GLY A 582 -9.74 10.59 -10.67
C GLY A 582 -8.64 9.74 -11.33
N PRO A 583 -8.62 8.42 -11.10
CA PRO A 583 -7.76 7.48 -11.82
C PRO A 583 -7.83 7.69 -13.35
N GLY A 584 -6.67 7.63 -14.02
CA GLY A 584 -6.58 7.83 -15.47
C GLY A 584 -6.44 9.28 -15.93
N SER A 585 -6.46 10.26 -15.02
CA SER A 585 -6.22 11.67 -15.34
C SER A 585 -4.83 11.88 -15.96
N ASN A 586 -4.76 12.60 -17.08
CA ASN A 586 -3.50 12.94 -17.76
C ASN A 586 -2.79 14.08 -17.02
N VAL A 587 -1.52 13.91 -16.70
CA VAL A 587 -0.79 14.84 -15.84
C VAL A 587 -0.60 16.22 -16.47
N VAL A 588 -0.42 16.29 -17.79
CA VAL A 588 -0.27 17.56 -18.54
C VAL A 588 -1.60 18.32 -18.56
N GLU A 589 -2.71 17.60 -18.75
CA GLU A 589 -4.05 18.20 -18.72
C GLU A 589 -4.41 18.71 -17.32
N CYS A 590 -4.07 17.96 -16.27
CA CYS A 590 -4.24 18.42 -14.88
C CYS A 590 -3.49 19.74 -14.64
N ALA A 591 -2.25 19.86 -15.11
CA ALA A 591 -1.47 21.09 -14.95
C ALA A 591 -2.09 22.29 -15.70
N ALA A 592 -2.63 22.06 -16.89
CA ALA A 592 -3.36 23.10 -17.63
C ALA A 592 -4.61 23.57 -16.88
N ASP A 593 -5.39 22.65 -16.31
CA ASP A 593 -6.58 22.98 -15.51
C ASP A 593 -6.22 23.76 -14.24
N ILE A 594 -5.11 23.41 -13.56
CA ILE A 594 -4.59 24.20 -12.45
C ILE A 594 -4.25 25.64 -12.88
N LEU A 595 -3.69 25.85 -14.07
CA LEU A 595 -3.42 27.19 -14.59
C LEU A 595 -4.73 27.97 -14.83
N VAL A 596 -5.81 27.31 -15.26
CA VAL A 596 -7.16 27.92 -15.39
C VAL A 596 -7.68 28.36 -14.04
N LEU A 597 -7.56 27.53 -13.01
CA LEU A 597 -7.96 27.88 -11.63
C LEU A 597 -7.16 29.07 -11.09
N LEU A 598 -5.93 29.24 -11.55
CA LEU A 598 -5.09 30.41 -11.26
C LEU A 598 -5.40 31.59 -12.17
N GLY A 599 -6.33 31.49 -13.13
CA GLY A 599 -6.75 32.58 -14.00
C GLY A 599 -5.84 32.80 -15.21
N HIS A 600 -5.16 31.76 -15.69
CA HIS A 600 -4.53 31.74 -17.01
C HIS A 600 -5.53 31.20 -18.05
N ASN A 601 -5.37 31.59 -19.31
CA ASN A 601 -6.25 31.12 -20.38
C ASN A 601 -5.69 29.82 -20.97
N MET A 602 -6.32 28.69 -20.65
CA MET A 602 -6.05 27.38 -21.26
C MET A 602 -7.37 26.75 -21.72
N PRO A 603 -7.33 25.80 -22.67
CA PRO A 603 -8.48 24.96 -22.97
C PRO A 603 -8.98 24.21 -21.71
N PRO A 604 -10.30 23.95 -21.58
CA PRO A 604 -10.84 23.14 -20.48
C PRO A 604 -10.24 21.73 -20.44
N LEU A 605 -10.25 21.11 -19.26
CA LEU A 605 -9.80 19.72 -19.09
C LEU A 605 -10.54 18.78 -20.06
N GLY A 606 -9.79 17.96 -20.80
CA GLY A 606 -10.34 17.00 -21.77
C GLY A 606 -10.77 17.58 -23.12
N GLU A 607 -10.71 18.91 -23.31
CA GLU A 607 -11.06 19.56 -24.57
C GLU A 607 -9.87 20.30 -25.17
N GLY A 608 -9.48 19.94 -26.40
CA GLY A 608 -8.73 20.85 -27.28
C GLY A 608 -7.31 21.22 -26.87
N LEU A 609 -6.64 20.51 -25.95
CA LEU A 609 -5.20 20.72 -25.70
C LEU A 609 -4.36 20.29 -26.91
N ASP A 610 -4.75 19.20 -27.58
CA ASP A 610 -4.19 18.80 -28.87
C ASP A 610 -4.50 19.81 -29.97
N GLU A 611 -5.72 20.38 -29.99
CA GLU A 611 -6.15 21.37 -30.98
C GLU A 611 -5.49 22.75 -30.78
N ALA A 612 -5.31 23.18 -29.53
CA ALA A 612 -4.59 24.40 -29.17
C ALA A 612 -3.09 24.28 -29.41
N ALA A 613 -2.56 23.04 -29.37
CA ALA A 613 -1.19 22.73 -29.69
C ALA A 613 -0.93 22.59 -31.20
N ALA A 614 -1.95 22.27 -32.01
CA ALA A 614 -1.85 22.09 -33.47
C ALA A 614 -1.60 23.41 -34.20
#